data_AF-A0A2S7CU67-F1
#
_entry.id   AF-A0A2S7CU67-F1
#
_cell.length_a   1.000
_cell.length_b   1.000
_cell.length_c   1.000
_cell.angle_alpha   90.00
_cell.angle_beta   90.00
_cell.angle_gamma   90.00
#
_symmetry.space_group_name_H-M   'P 1'
#
loop_
_entity.id
_entity.type
_entity.pdbx_description
1 polymer ?
#
loop_
_entity_poly.entity_id
_entity_poly.type
_entity_poly.pdbx_seq_one_letter_code
_entity_poly.pdbx_strand_id
1 'polypeptide(L)'
;MAKKTLIPRSVRLEFTPGALVHSNLSGAAFTDDWLWVAGDEACAVDRLRRLPPGQRETLRFGQGQSFPLAELLDLPGEDAEEADLEGMGLSDGYLWVVGSHGLKRKNAKPGRDDADNAKRLTKLKLDANRRLLACLPVERDDDGTPRLVRQTADGRRALRLKGDAKHNQLTELLADDLHFGPFLKIPGKDNGFDIEGIVADGQRLLLGLRGPVLRGWSALLEIQVEAHGDHLRLTPLDDDGTLLRKHFLQLGGLGVRDLHYSGDDLYLLAGPTMVLNGEIRLFKWPDARKQLAANREPVRFQHTLLESAVLPHGTDSDRAEAICNLPPQLAGKTPSWLVLYDAPGPARSGGECVVYGDLLRNR
;
A
#
# COMPACT_ATOMS: atom_id res chain seq x y z
N MET A 1 15.56 -15.09 16.05
CA MET A 1 15.06 -14.87 14.68
C MET A 1 16.19 -15.05 13.72
N ALA A 2 15.94 -15.68 12.58
CA ALA A 2 16.95 -15.80 11.55
C ALA A 2 17.22 -14.43 10.90
N LYS A 3 18.50 -14.15 10.65
CA LYS A 3 18.95 -12.82 10.22
C LYS A 3 18.55 -12.60 8.77
N LYS A 4 17.70 -11.60 8.52
CA LYS A 4 17.40 -11.17 7.15
C LYS A 4 18.64 -10.53 6.52
N THR A 5 18.90 -10.83 5.26
CA THR A 5 20.02 -10.26 4.51
C THR A 5 19.49 -9.37 3.39
N LEU A 6 19.74 -8.07 3.49
CA LEU A 6 19.39 -7.12 2.44
C LEU A 6 20.45 -7.15 1.34
N ILE A 7 20.00 -7.19 0.10
CA ILE A 7 20.82 -7.07 -1.10
C ILE A 7 20.37 -5.79 -1.80
N PRO A 8 21.11 -4.68 -1.64
CA PRO A 8 20.66 -3.40 -2.12
C PRO A 8 20.77 -3.29 -3.64
N ARG A 9 19.80 -2.64 -4.27
CA ARG A 9 19.74 -2.28 -5.70
C ARG A 9 19.86 -3.49 -6.63
N SER A 10 19.38 -4.65 -6.19
CA SER A 10 19.47 -5.91 -6.94
C SER A 10 18.28 -6.17 -7.85
N VAL A 11 17.25 -5.34 -7.82
CA VAL A 11 16.09 -5.43 -8.71
C VAL A 11 16.01 -4.17 -9.54
N ARG A 12 16.07 -4.29 -10.85
CA ARG A 12 15.93 -3.17 -11.78
C ARG A 12 14.51 -3.11 -12.32
N LEU A 13 13.90 -1.94 -12.26
CA LEU A 13 12.59 -1.65 -12.83
C LEU A 13 12.77 -0.60 -13.93
N GLU A 14 12.18 -0.87 -15.09
CA GLU A 14 12.22 -0.01 -16.26
C GLU A 14 10.79 0.37 -16.66
N PHE A 15 10.51 1.66 -16.64
CA PHE A 15 9.22 2.21 -16.97
C PHE A 15 9.23 2.86 -18.35
N THR A 16 8.06 2.93 -18.97
CA THR A 16 7.87 3.66 -20.22
C THR A 16 8.05 5.17 -19.96
N PRO A 17 8.68 5.94 -20.85
CA PRO A 17 8.78 7.39 -20.72
C PRO A 17 7.42 8.04 -20.45
N GLY A 18 7.39 8.95 -19.46
CA GLY A 18 6.16 9.61 -19.02
C GLY A 18 5.35 8.87 -17.95
N ALA A 19 5.73 7.64 -17.59
CA ALA A 19 5.12 6.95 -16.45
C ALA A 19 5.52 7.64 -15.14
N LEU A 20 4.57 8.18 -14.40
CA LEU A 20 4.83 8.92 -13.15
C LEU A 20 5.33 8.00 -12.02
N VAL A 21 4.94 6.73 -12.04
CA VAL A 21 5.18 5.73 -10.99
C VAL A 21 6.66 5.55 -10.61
N HIS A 22 7.60 5.82 -11.53
CA HIS A 22 9.02 5.52 -11.32
C HIS A 22 9.64 6.33 -10.17
N SER A 23 9.09 7.50 -9.83
CA SER A 23 9.63 8.37 -8.78
C SER A 23 8.94 8.21 -7.42
N ASN A 24 7.85 7.45 -7.35
CA ASN A 24 6.94 7.44 -6.21
C ASN A 24 6.24 6.08 -6.00
N LEU A 25 7.01 5.00 -6.08
CA LEU A 25 6.52 3.64 -5.86
C LEU A 25 6.00 3.46 -4.44
N SER A 26 4.74 3.09 -4.32
CA SER A 26 4.04 2.92 -3.04
C SER A 26 3.51 1.49 -2.84
N GLY A 27 3.01 0.84 -3.90
CA GLY A 27 2.46 -0.52 -3.84
C GLY A 27 3.20 -1.51 -4.73
N ALA A 28 3.31 -2.77 -4.28
CA ALA A 28 3.90 -3.86 -5.08
C ALA A 28 3.23 -5.22 -4.82
N ALA A 29 2.94 -5.98 -5.89
CA ALA A 29 2.46 -7.35 -5.78
C ALA A 29 2.88 -8.18 -6.99
N PHE A 30 2.90 -9.51 -6.86
CA PHE A 30 3.21 -10.41 -7.97
C PHE A 30 2.00 -11.23 -8.39
N THR A 31 1.87 -11.49 -9.68
CA THR A 31 1.12 -12.63 -10.22
C THR A 31 2.07 -13.46 -11.08
N ASP A 32 2.39 -14.67 -10.63
CA ASP A 32 3.53 -15.44 -11.14
C ASP A 32 4.79 -14.56 -11.19
N ASP A 33 5.51 -14.52 -12.32
CA ASP A 33 6.68 -13.69 -12.52
C ASP A 33 6.38 -12.28 -13.10
N TRP A 34 5.12 -11.84 -13.06
CA TRP A 34 4.74 -10.47 -13.42
C TRP A 34 4.61 -9.60 -12.17
N LEU A 35 5.18 -8.40 -12.24
CA LEU A 35 5.19 -7.44 -11.14
C LEU A 35 4.13 -6.37 -11.38
N TRP A 36 3.20 -6.23 -10.46
CA TRP A 36 2.29 -5.10 -10.37
C TRP A 36 2.89 -4.02 -9.47
N VAL A 37 2.83 -2.77 -9.91
CA VAL A 37 3.23 -1.60 -9.11
C VAL A 37 2.21 -0.48 -9.23
N ALA A 38 2.17 0.35 -8.21
CA ALA A 38 1.42 1.59 -8.19
C ALA A 38 2.28 2.70 -7.58
N GLY A 39 1.92 3.95 -7.84
CA GLY A 39 2.55 5.12 -7.24
C GLY A 39 1.52 6.15 -6.78
N ASP A 40 1.91 6.99 -5.83
CA ASP A 40 1.00 7.93 -5.15
C ASP A 40 0.44 9.03 -6.08
N GLU A 41 1.15 9.45 -7.12
CA GLU A 41 0.66 10.49 -8.04
C GLU A 41 -0.19 9.94 -9.21
N ALA A 42 -0.34 8.62 -9.34
CA ALA A 42 -1.03 7.99 -10.46
C ALA A 42 -2.50 7.62 -10.16
N CYS A 43 -3.32 7.51 -11.20
CA CYS A 43 -4.66 6.92 -11.16
C CYS A 43 -4.70 5.61 -11.99
N ALA A 44 -3.69 4.77 -11.82
CA ALA A 44 -3.50 3.54 -12.58
C ALA A 44 -2.68 2.51 -11.79
N VAL A 45 -2.77 1.25 -12.20
CA VAL A 45 -1.85 0.18 -11.81
C VAL A 45 -1.00 -0.17 -13.01
N ASP A 46 0.32 -0.31 -12.83
CA ASP A 46 1.24 -0.71 -13.88
C ASP A 46 1.67 -2.17 -13.70
N ARG A 47 1.76 -2.89 -14.82
CA ARG A 47 2.31 -4.25 -14.89
C ARG A 47 3.65 -4.23 -15.59
N LEU A 48 4.66 -4.82 -14.98
CA LEU A 48 5.99 -5.03 -15.55
C LEU A 48 6.24 -6.51 -15.83
N ARG A 49 6.82 -6.78 -17.00
CA ARG A 49 7.26 -8.11 -17.43
C ARG A 49 8.63 -8.43 -16.84
N ARG A 50 8.83 -9.66 -16.39
CA ARG A 50 10.18 -10.17 -16.12
C ARG A 50 11.01 -10.22 -17.41
N LEU A 51 12.18 -9.61 -17.36
CA LEU A 51 13.18 -9.64 -18.41
C LEU A 51 14.39 -10.48 -17.98
N PRO A 52 15.23 -10.93 -18.93
CA PRO A 52 16.54 -11.49 -18.59
C PRO A 52 17.31 -10.49 -17.70
N PRO A 53 17.90 -10.95 -16.59
CA PRO A 53 18.66 -10.08 -15.69
C PRO A 53 19.86 -9.46 -16.42
N GLY A 54 20.26 -8.27 -15.97
CA GLY A 54 21.47 -7.60 -16.44
C GLY A 54 22.73 -8.19 -15.81
N GLN A 55 23.86 -7.50 -15.95
CA GLN A 55 25.13 -7.95 -15.37
C GLN A 55 25.20 -7.73 -13.85
N ARG A 56 24.48 -6.74 -13.31
CA ARG A 56 24.61 -6.32 -11.90
C ARG A 56 23.39 -6.70 -11.06
N GLU A 57 22.25 -6.87 -11.70
CA GLU A 57 20.97 -7.05 -11.04
C GLU A 57 20.55 -8.52 -11.02
N THR A 58 19.96 -8.96 -9.92
CA THR A 58 19.44 -10.33 -9.78
C THR A 58 18.13 -10.50 -10.54
N LEU A 59 17.31 -9.45 -10.56
CA LEU A 59 16.05 -9.42 -11.29
C LEU A 59 15.93 -8.12 -12.09
N ARG A 60 15.25 -8.21 -13.22
CA ARG A 60 14.96 -7.08 -14.09
C ARG A 60 13.51 -7.17 -14.57
N PHE A 61 12.81 -6.05 -14.47
CA PHE A 61 11.43 -5.91 -14.90
C PHE A 61 11.30 -4.69 -15.81
N GLY A 62 10.50 -4.80 -16.87
CA GLY A 62 10.26 -3.71 -17.80
C GLY A 62 9.12 -4.02 -18.75
N GLN A 63 9.08 -3.35 -19.91
CA GLN A 63 7.97 -3.48 -20.88
C GLN A 63 6.61 -3.23 -20.20
N GLY A 64 6.52 -2.08 -19.52
CA GLY A 64 5.37 -1.74 -18.70
C GLY A 64 4.09 -1.54 -19.49
N GLN A 65 2.98 -2.04 -18.94
CA GLN A 65 1.62 -1.74 -19.41
C GLN A 65 0.84 -1.10 -18.28
N SER A 66 0.21 0.04 -18.55
CA SER A 66 -0.64 0.74 -17.58
C SER A 66 -2.09 0.32 -17.71
N PHE A 67 -2.76 0.21 -16.57
CA PHE A 67 -4.18 -0.10 -16.44
C PHE A 67 -4.85 1.07 -15.69
N PRO A 68 -5.40 2.06 -16.42
CA PRO A 68 -6.10 3.18 -15.81
C PRO A 68 -7.28 2.71 -14.96
N LEU A 69 -7.42 3.25 -13.75
CA LEU A 69 -8.50 2.81 -12.84
C LEU A 69 -9.89 3.11 -13.40
N ALA A 70 -10.04 4.18 -14.19
CA ALA A 70 -11.30 4.55 -14.84
C ALA A 70 -11.79 3.53 -15.89
N GLU A 71 -10.88 2.72 -16.46
CA GLU A 71 -11.27 1.63 -17.37
C GLU A 71 -11.79 0.40 -16.62
N LEU A 72 -11.47 0.28 -15.33
CA LEU A 72 -11.79 -0.85 -14.48
C LEU A 72 -12.97 -0.56 -13.54
N LEU A 73 -13.09 0.68 -13.06
CA LEU A 73 -14.00 1.09 -11.99
C LEU A 73 -14.75 2.37 -12.33
N ASP A 74 -15.99 2.49 -11.85
CA ASP A 74 -16.72 3.76 -11.87
C ASP A 74 -16.21 4.67 -10.74
N LEU A 75 -15.18 5.47 -11.03
CA LEU A 75 -14.53 6.37 -10.09
C LEU A 75 -15.45 7.56 -9.70
N PRO A 76 -15.35 8.08 -8.47
CA PRO A 76 -16.15 9.23 -8.03
C PRO A 76 -15.65 10.59 -8.56
N GLY A 77 -14.37 10.69 -8.93
CA GLY A 77 -13.73 11.88 -9.48
C GLY A 77 -13.56 11.83 -10.99
N GLU A 78 -12.77 12.76 -11.52
CA GLU A 78 -12.32 12.71 -12.91
C GLU A 78 -11.35 11.54 -13.12
N ASP A 79 -11.33 10.97 -14.34
CA ASP A 79 -10.57 9.75 -14.65
C ASP A 79 -9.07 9.84 -14.29
N ALA A 80 -8.47 11.00 -14.52
CA ALA A 80 -7.06 11.26 -14.25
C ALA A 80 -6.80 11.89 -12.88
N GLU A 81 -7.84 12.17 -12.07
CA GLU A 81 -7.63 12.70 -10.73
C GLU A 81 -6.98 11.63 -9.83
N GLU A 82 -5.95 12.04 -9.12
CA GLU A 82 -5.10 11.20 -8.28
C GLU A 82 -5.90 10.32 -7.31
N ALA A 83 -5.69 9.01 -7.40
CA ALA A 83 -6.24 8.04 -6.46
C ALA A 83 -5.33 7.83 -5.25
N ASP A 84 -4.05 8.21 -5.37
CA ASP A 84 -3.05 8.11 -4.31
C ASP A 84 -3.03 6.72 -3.72
N LEU A 85 -2.83 5.76 -4.63
CA LEU A 85 -2.70 4.34 -4.32
C LEU A 85 -1.46 4.17 -3.47
N GLU A 86 -1.63 3.58 -2.29
CA GLU A 86 -0.54 3.33 -1.35
C GLU A 86 -0.32 1.82 -1.23
N GLY A 87 -1.34 1.10 -0.76
CA GLY A 87 -1.24 -0.32 -0.48
C GLY A 87 -1.73 -1.21 -1.61
N MET A 88 -1.09 -2.36 -1.79
CA MET A 88 -1.50 -3.37 -2.75
C MET A 88 -1.26 -4.81 -2.25
N GLY A 89 -2.21 -5.71 -2.50
CA GLY A 89 -2.09 -7.13 -2.14
C GLY A 89 -2.84 -8.05 -3.10
N LEU A 90 -2.39 -9.30 -3.25
CA LEU A 90 -3.07 -10.30 -4.07
C LEU A 90 -3.78 -11.34 -3.18
N SER A 91 -5.07 -11.58 -3.42
CA SER A 91 -5.82 -12.68 -2.81
C SER A 91 -6.86 -13.22 -3.79
N ASP A 92 -6.94 -14.54 -3.94
CA ASP A 92 -8.02 -15.24 -4.67
C ASP A 92 -8.27 -14.71 -6.09
N GLY A 93 -7.18 -14.40 -6.81
CA GLY A 93 -7.25 -13.90 -8.18
C GLY A 93 -7.69 -12.45 -8.30
N TYR A 94 -7.74 -11.70 -7.20
CA TYR A 94 -7.94 -10.26 -7.17
C TYR A 94 -6.69 -9.54 -6.70
N LEU A 95 -6.37 -8.45 -7.38
CA LEU A 95 -5.46 -7.42 -6.90
C LEU A 95 -6.27 -6.42 -6.08
N TRP A 96 -6.03 -6.41 -4.78
CA TRP A 96 -6.58 -5.44 -3.84
C TRP A 96 -5.70 -4.20 -3.82
N VAL A 97 -6.33 -3.03 -3.92
CA VAL A 97 -5.67 -1.72 -3.88
C VAL A 97 -6.39 -0.79 -2.92
N VAL A 98 -5.63 0.05 -2.23
CA VAL A 98 -6.15 1.06 -1.31
C VAL A 98 -5.45 2.39 -1.54
N GLY A 99 -6.22 3.48 -1.61
CA GLY A 99 -5.68 4.84 -1.57
C GLY A 99 -5.50 5.34 -0.13
N SER A 100 -4.77 6.43 0.09
CA SER A 100 -4.47 6.85 1.48
C SER A 100 -5.68 7.22 2.34
N HIS A 101 -6.83 7.56 1.74
CA HIS A 101 -8.00 8.14 2.40
C HIS A 101 -7.75 9.47 3.14
N GLY A 102 -6.50 9.96 3.15
CA GLY A 102 -6.08 11.11 3.93
C GLY A 102 -6.42 12.44 3.27
N LEU A 103 -6.52 13.50 4.09
CA LEU A 103 -6.54 14.86 3.58
C LEU A 103 -5.11 15.31 3.21
N LYS A 104 -5.00 16.21 2.23
CA LYS A 104 -3.76 16.88 1.84
C LYS A 104 -3.73 18.30 2.41
N ARG A 105 -2.55 18.78 2.81
CA ARG A 105 -2.27 20.20 3.02
C ARG A 105 -1.43 20.72 1.85
N LYS A 106 -1.79 21.88 1.30
CA LYS A 106 -0.94 22.52 0.28
C LYS A 106 0.38 22.96 0.91
N ASN A 107 1.49 22.43 0.39
CA ASN A 107 2.82 22.81 0.85
C ASN A 107 3.20 24.25 0.39
N ALA A 108 4.13 24.87 1.12
CA ALA A 108 4.83 26.07 0.67
C ALA A 108 5.57 25.80 -0.64
N LYS A 109 5.79 26.83 -1.46
CA LYS A 109 6.53 26.72 -2.72
C LYS A 109 7.72 27.69 -2.74
N PRO A 110 8.90 27.22 -3.18
CA PRO A 110 10.01 28.12 -3.50
C PRO A 110 9.56 29.20 -4.50
N GLY A 111 10.04 30.43 -4.32
CA GLY A 111 9.74 31.57 -5.20
C GLY A 111 8.39 32.27 -4.95
N ARG A 112 7.62 31.85 -3.94
CA ARG A 112 6.48 32.63 -3.43
C ARG A 112 6.86 33.41 -2.19
N ASP A 113 6.21 34.56 -1.98
CA ASP A 113 6.39 35.34 -0.75
C ASP A 113 5.77 34.68 0.48
N ASP A 114 6.10 35.22 1.65
CA ASP A 114 5.68 34.68 2.95
C ASP A 114 4.17 34.72 3.15
N ALA A 115 3.48 35.78 2.70
CA ALA A 115 2.04 35.92 2.85
C ALA A 115 1.30 34.87 2.00
N ASP A 116 1.77 34.66 0.78
CA ASP A 116 1.28 33.65 -0.14
C ASP A 116 1.51 32.23 0.41
N ASN A 117 2.71 31.95 0.89
CA ASN A 117 3.03 30.65 1.49
C ASN A 117 2.25 30.39 2.79
N ALA A 118 2.07 31.40 3.65
CA ALA A 118 1.20 31.30 4.82
C ALA A 118 -0.23 30.96 4.41
N LYS A 119 -0.79 31.65 3.39
CA LYS A 119 -2.13 31.34 2.87
C LYS A 119 -2.21 29.93 2.31
N ARG A 120 -1.17 29.43 1.63
CA ARG A 120 -1.14 28.05 1.10
C ARG A 120 -1.26 27.01 2.22
N LEU A 121 -0.51 27.17 3.31
CA LEU A 121 -0.53 26.23 4.44
C LEU A 121 -1.89 26.15 5.15
N THR A 122 -2.79 27.12 4.95
CA THR A 122 -4.18 27.04 5.44
C THR A 122 -5.10 26.16 4.58
N LYS A 123 -4.67 25.74 3.39
CA LYS A 123 -5.53 25.03 2.43
C LYS A 123 -5.42 23.52 2.57
N LEU A 124 -6.56 22.91 2.86
CA LEU A 124 -6.76 21.47 2.81
C LEU A 124 -7.40 21.06 1.49
N LYS A 125 -7.07 19.87 0.98
CA LYS A 125 -7.65 19.27 -0.22
C LYS A 125 -7.97 17.79 0.04
N LEU A 126 -9.03 17.31 -0.57
CA LEU A 126 -9.30 15.90 -0.78
C LEU A 126 -9.49 15.72 -2.29
N ASP A 127 -8.70 14.84 -2.91
CA ASP A 127 -8.94 14.40 -4.29
C ASP A 127 -10.07 13.36 -4.26
N ALA A 128 -11.00 13.41 -5.20
CA ALA A 128 -12.22 12.61 -5.11
C ALA A 128 -11.95 11.11 -5.15
N ASN A 129 -10.89 10.68 -5.84
CA ASN A 129 -10.51 9.28 -6.00
C ASN A 129 -9.67 8.73 -4.81
N ARG A 130 -9.27 9.57 -3.84
CA ARG A 130 -8.30 9.20 -2.78
C ARG A 130 -8.84 8.23 -1.72
N ARG A 131 -10.17 8.14 -1.58
CA ARG A 131 -10.86 7.23 -0.63
C ARG A 131 -11.23 5.91 -1.30
N LEU A 132 -10.30 5.37 -2.08
CA LEU A 132 -10.48 4.14 -2.82
C LEU A 132 -10.08 2.94 -1.97
N LEU A 133 -10.97 1.95 -1.91
CA LEU A 133 -10.64 0.57 -1.52
C LEU A 133 -11.30 -0.31 -2.57
N ALA A 134 -10.52 -1.11 -3.31
CA ALA A 134 -11.04 -1.87 -4.44
C ALA A 134 -10.37 -3.24 -4.59
N CYS A 135 -11.11 -4.17 -5.20
CA CYS A 135 -10.57 -5.40 -5.75
C CYS A 135 -10.66 -5.35 -7.29
N LEU A 136 -9.57 -5.69 -7.96
CA LEU A 136 -9.42 -5.69 -9.40
C LEU A 136 -9.14 -7.13 -9.84
N PRO A 137 -10.03 -7.80 -10.59
CA PRO A 137 -9.82 -9.19 -10.94
C PRO A 137 -8.69 -9.32 -11.95
N VAL A 138 -7.87 -10.33 -11.74
CA VAL A 138 -6.81 -10.72 -12.66
C VAL A 138 -7.33 -11.85 -13.55
N GLU A 139 -7.27 -11.61 -14.86
CA GLU A 139 -7.51 -12.59 -15.92
C GLU A 139 -6.18 -12.90 -16.64
N ARG A 140 -6.13 -13.98 -17.41
CA ARG A 140 -5.00 -14.25 -18.31
C ARG A 140 -5.45 -14.13 -19.75
N ASP A 141 -4.62 -13.50 -20.57
CA ASP A 141 -4.71 -13.58 -22.02
C ASP A 141 -4.31 -14.99 -22.51
N ASP A 142 -4.57 -15.27 -23.80
CA ASP A 142 -4.28 -16.58 -24.43
C ASP A 142 -2.79 -16.98 -24.34
N ASP A 143 -1.89 -15.99 -24.24
CA ASP A 143 -0.45 -16.20 -24.08
C ASP A 143 -0.01 -16.38 -22.61
N GLY A 144 -0.96 -16.38 -21.68
CA GLY A 144 -0.75 -16.52 -20.24
C GLY A 144 -0.44 -15.21 -19.51
N THR A 145 -0.36 -14.08 -20.22
CA THR A 145 -0.08 -12.76 -19.66
C THR A 145 -1.23 -12.33 -18.73
N PRO A 146 -0.96 -11.99 -17.46
CA PRO A 146 -2.01 -11.59 -16.53
C PRO A 146 -2.42 -10.13 -16.80
N ARG A 147 -3.72 -9.86 -16.89
CA ARG A 147 -4.29 -8.53 -17.14
C ARG A 147 -5.35 -8.18 -16.10
N LEU A 148 -5.51 -6.89 -15.82
CA LEU A 148 -6.65 -6.38 -15.06
C LEU A 148 -7.80 -6.10 -16.02
N VAL A 149 -9.00 -6.50 -15.64
CA VAL A 149 -10.23 -6.30 -16.44
C VAL A 149 -11.37 -5.84 -15.55
N ARG A 150 -12.35 -5.15 -16.14
CA ARG A 150 -13.58 -4.77 -15.42
C ARG A 150 -14.40 -6.00 -15.01
N GLN A 151 -14.41 -7.01 -15.87
CA GLN A 151 -15.08 -8.29 -15.62
C GLN A 151 -14.35 -9.38 -16.39
N THR A 152 -14.10 -10.50 -15.71
CA THR A 152 -13.49 -11.71 -16.30
C THR A 152 -14.54 -12.59 -16.96
N ALA A 153 -14.10 -13.53 -17.79
CA ALA A 153 -14.96 -14.56 -18.39
C ALA A 153 -15.66 -15.45 -17.34
N ASP A 154 -15.04 -15.66 -16.18
CA ASP A 154 -15.62 -16.43 -15.05
C ASP A 154 -16.55 -15.60 -14.15
N GLY A 155 -16.80 -14.33 -14.48
CA GLY A 155 -17.78 -13.48 -13.81
C GLY A 155 -17.27 -12.69 -12.60
N ARG A 156 -15.99 -12.78 -12.25
CA ARG A 156 -15.34 -11.89 -11.28
C ARG A 156 -15.34 -10.45 -11.81
N ARG A 157 -15.60 -9.46 -10.95
CA ARG A 157 -15.77 -8.05 -11.34
C ARG A 157 -14.85 -7.14 -10.54
N ALA A 158 -14.37 -6.08 -11.17
CA ALA A 158 -13.71 -4.98 -10.48
C ALA A 158 -14.75 -4.23 -9.65
N LEU A 159 -14.52 -4.13 -8.35
CA LEU A 159 -15.45 -3.50 -7.41
C LEU A 159 -14.69 -2.57 -6.47
N ARG A 160 -15.31 -1.42 -6.16
CA ARG A 160 -14.84 -0.52 -5.10
C ARG A 160 -15.81 -0.48 -3.93
N LEU A 161 -15.30 -0.16 -2.75
CA LEU A 161 -16.11 0.11 -1.57
C LEU A 161 -17.12 1.22 -1.86
N LYS A 162 -18.36 1.00 -1.43
CA LYS A 162 -19.45 1.94 -1.65
C LYS A 162 -19.12 3.30 -1.02
N GLY A 163 -19.21 4.34 -1.83
CA GLY A 163 -18.92 5.72 -1.45
C GLY A 163 -18.98 6.68 -2.64
N ASP A 164 -18.69 7.94 -2.36
CA ASP A 164 -18.61 9.05 -3.30
C ASP A 164 -17.26 9.78 -3.18
N ALA A 165 -17.15 10.97 -3.79
CA ALA A 165 -15.95 11.81 -3.81
C ALA A 165 -15.50 12.31 -2.42
N LYS A 166 -16.36 12.19 -1.41
CA LYS A 166 -16.10 12.69 -0.06
C LYS A 166 -16.06 11.57 0.94
N HIS A 167 -16.98 10.61 0.91
CA HIS A 167 -17.10 9.59 1.95
C HIS A 167 -17.28 8.20 1.34
N ASN A 168 -16.80 7.20 2.06
CA ASN A 168 -17.15 5.80 1.85
C ASN A 168 -17.57 5.17 3.18
N GLN A 169 -18.11 3.95 3.13
CA GLN A 169 -18.59 3.25 4.34
C GLN A 169 -17.53 3.13 5.45
N LEU A 170 -16.25 3.02 5.10
CA LEU A 170 -15.17 2.98 6.09
C LEU A 170 -15.01 4.33 6.79
N THR A 171 -14.95 5.43 6.04
CA THR A 171 -14.83 6.78 6.63
C THR A 171 -16.07 7.19 7.41
N GLU A 172 -17.27 6.73 7.01
CA GLU A 172 -18.51 6.93 7.76
C GLU A 172 -18.48 6.16 9.08
N LEU A 173 -18.06 4.90 9.05
CA LEU A 173 -17.89 4.09 10.25
C LEU A 173 -16.87 4.71 11.23
N LEU A 174 -15.79 5.28 10.71
CA LEU A 174 -14.74 5.92 11.51
C LEU A 174 -15.11 7.32 12.01
N ALA A 175 -16.11 7.98 11.45
CA ALA A 175 -16.47 9.36 11.80
C ALA A 175 -16.85 9.51 13.28
N ASP A 176 -17.54 8.51 13.83
CA ASP A 176 -17.96 8.45 15.23
C ASP A 176 -16.99 7.63 16.11
N ASP A 177 -15.90 7.10 15.55
CA ASP A 177 -14.90 6.38 16.33
C ASP A 177 -14.06 7.34 17.19
N LEU A 178 -14.02 7.07 18.50
CA LEU A 178 -13.32 7.94 19.46
C LEU A 178 -11.80 8.02 19.27
N HIS A 179 -11.18 7.04 18.59
CA HIS A 179 -9.74 7.04 18.34
C HIS A 179 -9.40 7.73 17.03
N PHE A 180 -10.21 7.52 15.97
CA PHE A 180 -9.85 7.94 14.61
C PHE A 180 -10.70 9.07 14.03
N GLY A 181 -11.96 9.23 14.47
CA GLY A 181 -12.85 10.29 14.01
C GLY A 181 -12.23 11.70 14.07
N PRO A 182 -11.57 12.10 15.17
CA PRO A 182 -10.87 13.39 15.24
C PRO A 182 -9.77 13.58 14.18
N PHE A 183 -9.14 12.50 13.73
CA PHE A 183 -8.00 12.52 12.80
C PHE A 183 -8.43 12.50 11.33
N LEU A 184 -9.69 12.18 11.00
CA LEU A 184 -10.22 12.29 9.63
C LEU A 184 -10.22 13.72 9.08
N LYS A 185 -10.17 14.72 9.97
CA LYS A 185 -10.10 16.16 9.63
C LYS A 185 -8.68 16.70 9.55
N ILE A 186 -7.68 15.87 9.88
CA ILE A 186 -6.27 16.24 9.89
C ILE A 186 -5.62 15.66 8.62
N PRO A 187 -4.76 16.42 7.92
CA PRO A 187 -4.00 15.89 6.79
C PRO A 187 -3.10 14.72 7.15
N GLY A 188 -2.95 13.75 6.26
CA GLY A 188 -2.15 12.54 6.51
C GLY A 188 -0.70 12.87 6.87
N LYS A 189 -0.07 13.80 6.13
CA LYS A 189 1.29 14.30 6.40
C LYS A 189 1.43 15.16 7.68
N ASP A 190 0.31 15.43 8.37
CA ASP A 190 0.25 16.09 9.69
C ASP A 190 -0.13 15.08 10.81
N ASN A 191 0.15 13.78 10.62
CA ASN A 191 -0.27 12.68 11.50
C ASN A 191 -1.80 12.47 11.54
N GLY A 192 -2.52 12.93 10.51
CA GLY A 192 -3.94 12.63 10.30
C GLY A 192 -4.18 11.20 9.82
N PHE A 193 -5.46 10.88 9.57
CA PHE A 193 -5.84 9.56 9.08
C PHE A 193 -5.24 9.29 7.70
N ASP A 194 -4.53 8.18 7.56
CA ASP A 194 -3.79 7.84 6.35
C ASP A 194 -3.50 6.33 6.32
N ILE A 195 -4.01 5.64 5.30
CA ILE A 195 -3.87 4.20 5.08
C ILE A 195 -2.77 3.95 4.07
N GLU A 196 -1.76 3.15 4.41
CA GLU A 196 -0.72 2.79 3.44
C GLU A 196 -0.59 1.28 3.26
N GLY A 197 -0.79 0.49 4.32
CA GLY A 197 -0.72 -0.96 4.21
C GLY A 197 -2.07 -1.63 3.90
N ILE A 198 -2.05 -2.69 3.11
CA ILE A 198 -3.20 -3.60 2.96
C ILE A 198 -2.75 -5.06 2.84
N VAL A 199 -3.42 -5.95 3.55
CA VAL A 199 -3.41 -7.39 3.23
C VAL A 199 -4.83 -7.91 3.17
N ALA A 200 -5.08 -8.80 2.21
CA ALA A 200 -6.34 -9.51 2.05
C ALA A 200 -6.18 -10.98 2.40
N ASP A 201 -7.19 -11.54 3.07
CA ASP A 201 -7.41 -12.96 3.28
C ASP A 201 -8.84 -13.28 2.86
N GLY A 202 -9.02 -13.54 1.56
CA GLY A 202 -10.33 -13.55 0.93
C GLY A 202 -11.00 -12.19 1.03
N GLN A 203 -12.07 -12.14 1.82
CA GLN A 203 -12.92 -10.97 2.04
C GLN A 203 -12.60 -10.21 3.33
N ARG A 204 -11.72 -10.75 4.16
CA ARG A 204 -11.23 -10.07 5.36
C ARG A 204 -9.98 -9.28 5.01
N LEU A 205 -9.98 -8.01 5.37
CA LEU A 205 -8.89 -7.07 5.07
C LEU A 205 -8.28 -6.54 6.37
N LEU A 206 -6.96 -6.41 6.39
CA LEU A 206 -6.27 -5.53 7.33
C LEU A 206 -5.78 -4.29 6.60
N LEU A 207 -6.05 -3.13 7.16
CA LEU A 207 -5.60 -1.84 6.66
C LEU A 207 -4.62 -1.24 7.67
N GLY A 208 -3.40 -0.97 7.23
CA GLY A 208 -2.33 -0.41 8.04
C GLY A 208 -2.33 1.10 7.99
N LEU A 209 -2.39 1.74 9.15
CA LEU A 209 -2.38 3.20 9.23
C LEU A 209 -0.95 3.73 9.36
N ARG A 210 -0.54 4.58 8.42
CA ARG A 210 0.63 5.45 8.64
C ARG A 210 0.30 6.45 9.74
N GLY A 211 -0.88 7.03 9.68
CA GLY A 211 -1.38 7.97 10.67
C GLY A 211 -2.85 7.70 11.01
N PRO A 212 -3.28 7.98 12.24
CA PRO A 212 -2.50 8.56 13.33
C PRO A 212 -1.69 7.53 14.13
N VAL A 213 -0.56 7.98 14.68
CA VAL A 213 0.11 7.29 15.79
C VAL A 213 -0.28 7.95 17.12
N LEU A 214 -0.84 7.17 18.05
CA LEU A 214 -1.46 7.63 19.29
C LEU A 214 -0.54 7.38 20.50
N ARG A 215 0.20 8.41 20.95
CA ARG A 215 1.22 8.29 22.01
C ARG A 215 2.19 7.12 21.80
N GLY A 216 2.60 6.90 20.54
CA GLY A 216 3.51 5.83 20.14
C GLY A 216 2.83 4.55 19.67
N TRP A 217 1.51 4.43 19.80
CA TRP A 217 0.73 3.29 19.32
C TRP A 217 0.26 3.50 17.90
N SER A 218 0.72 2.65 16.99
CA SER A 218 0.26 2.57 15.60
C SER A 218 -1.00 1.71 15.54
N ALA A 219 -1.75 1.74 14.44
CA ALA A 219 -3.00 1.00 14.33
C ALA A 219 -3.15 0.23 13.02
N LEU A 220 -3.79 -0.93 13.12
CA LEU A 220 -4.43 -1.62 12.01
C LEU A 220 -5.95 -1.61 12.19
N LEU A 221 -6.66 -1.51 11.08
CA LEU A 221 -8.11 -1.72 11.01
C LEU A 221 -8.38 -3.09 10.38
N GLU A 222 -9.20 -3.91 11.03
CA GLU A 222 -9.68 -5.18 10.49
C GLU A 222 -11.15 -5.00 10.09
N ILE A 223 -11.45 -5.29 8.82
CA ILE A 223 -12.80 -5.19 8.24
C ILE A 223 -13.12 -6.40 7.38
N GLN A 224 -14.41 -6.66 7.16
CA GLN A 224 -14.92 -7.65 6.21
C GLN A 224 -15.67 -6.91 5.09
N VAL A 225 -15.47 -7.33 3.85
CA VAL A 225 -16.19 -6.78 2.69
C VAL A 225 -16.79 -7.86 1.81
N GLU A 226 -17.98 -7.60 1.26
CA GLU A 226 -18.64 -8.47 0.30
C GLU A 226 -19.13 -7.71 -0.92
N ALA A 227 -19.21 -8.40 -2.05
CA ALA A 227 -19.82 -7.87 -3.26
C ALA A 227 -21.35 -7.74 -3.07
N HIS A 228 -21.88 -6.56 -3.32
CA HIS A 228 -23.32 -6.29 -3.30
C HIS A 228 -23.70 -5.37 -4.46
N GLY A 229 -24.19 -5.98 -5.55
CA GLY A 229 -24.43 -5.30 -6.81
C GLY A 229 -23.11 -4.87 -7.46
N ASP A 230 -22.98 -3.58 -7.77
CA ASP A 230 -21.80 -3.01 -8.45
C ASP A 230 -20.74 -2.45 -7.46
N HIS A 231 -20.82 -2.82 -6.18
CA HIS A 231 -19.93 -2.30 -5.15
C HIS A 231 -19.51 -3.38 -4.14
N LEU A 232 -18.39 -3.13 -3.47
CA LEU A 232 -18.09 -3.77 -2.18
C LEU A 232 -18.85 -3.06 -1.07
N ARG A 233 -19.31 -3.81 -0.07
CA ARG A 233 -19.88 -3.27 1.16
C ARG A 233 -19.26 -3.89 2.39
N LEU A 234 -19.14 -3.09 3.45
CA LEU A 234 -18.77 -3.60 4.77
C LEU A 234 -19.82 -4.61 5.25
N THR A 235 -19.36 -5.74 5.77
CA THR A 235 -20.19 -6.76 6.42
C THR A 235 -19.68 -7.05 7.82
N PRO A 236 -20.49 -7.66 8.70
CA PRO A 236 -20.03 -8.07 10.01
C PRO A 236 -18.84 -9.04 9.97
N LEU A 237 -17.89 -8.83 10.87
CA LEU A 237 -16.76 -9.73 11.14
C LEU A 237 -17.16 -10.95 11.99
N ASP A 238 -18.33 -10.90 12.62
CA ASP A 238 -18.88 -11.89 13.54
C ASP A 238 -20.41 -11.76 13.66
N ASP A 239 -21.03 -12.73 14.33
CA ASP A 239 -22.48 -12.81 14.53
C ASP A 239 -23.04 -11.68 15.43
N ASP A 240 -22.17 -10.98 16.16
CA ASP A 240 -22.53 -9.82 17.00
C ASP A 240 -22.67 -8.53 16.18
N GLY A 241 -22.41 -8.57 14.88
CA GLY A 241 -22.56 -7.41 14.00
C GLY A 241 -21.35 -6.48 13.96
N THR A 242 -20.18 -6.91 14.44
CA THR A 242 -18.98 -6.05 14.52
C THR A 242 -18.46 -5.70 13.13
N LEU A 243 -18.53 -4.43 12.72
CA LEU A 243 -18.06 -3.99 11.39
C LEU A 243 -16.55 -3.66 11.34
N LEU A 244 -15.94 -3.36 12.48
CA LEU A 244 -14.55 -2.94 12.57
C LEU A 244 -13.92 -3.45 13.88
N ARG A 245 -12.72 -4.04 13.77
CA ARG A 245 -11.83 -4.27 14.91
C ARG A 245 -10.56 -3.45 14.76
N LYS A 246 -9.99 -3.03 15.89
CA LYS A 246 -8.80 -2.18 15.93
C LYS A 246 -7.66 -2.90 16.64
N HIS A 247 -6.49 -2.90 16.01
CA HIS A 247 -5.28 -3.50 16.58
C HIS A 247 -4.23 -2.42 16.77
N PHE A 248 -3.94 -2.07 18.01
CA PHE A 248 -2.90 -1.11 18.36
C PHE A 248 -1.56 -1.81 18.52
N LEU A 249 -0.53 -1.30 17.87
CA LEU A 249 0.76 -1.96 17.72
C LEU A 249 1.89 -1.11 18.33
N GLN A 250 2.80 -1.76 19.04
CA GLN A 250 4.02 -1.11 19.53
C GLN A 250 5.12 -1.15 18.46
N LEU A 251 5.16 -0.13 17.59
CA LEU A 251 6.16 0.02 16.51
C LEU A 251 7.22 1.10 16.82
N GLY A 252 7.34 1.52 18.07
CA GLY A 252 8.30 2.56 18.47
C GLY A 252 7.94 3.95 17.96
N GLY A 253 6.65 4.25 17.78
CA GLY A 253 6.16 5.52 17.27
C GLY A 253 6.14 5.67 15.75
N LEU A 254 6.47 4.60 15.01
CA LEU A 254 6.41 4.55 13.55
C LEU A 254 5.01 4.19 13.05
N GLY A 255 4.56 4.80 11.96
CA GLY A 255 3.33 4.43 11.25
C GLY A 255 3.54 3.21 10.35
N VAL A 256 2.45 2.51 10.02
CA VAL A 256 2.49 1.38 9.07
C VAL A 256 2.53 1.92 7.65
N ARG A 257 3.50 1.46 6.87
CA ARG A 257 3.72 1.80 5.45
C ARG A 257 3.20 0.70 4.53
N ASP A 258 3.45 -0.56 4.90
CA ASP A 258 2.94 -1.70 4.14
C ASP A 258 2.73 -2.93 5.03
N LEU A 259 1.92 -3.87 4.55
CA LEU A 259 1.58 -5.12 5.21
C LEU A 259 1.84 -6.29 4.30
N HIS A 260 2.40 -7.38 4.87
CA HIS A 260 2.72 -8.55 4.06
C HIS A 260 2.59 -9.86 4.85
N TYR A 261 1.79 -10.79 4.34
CA TYR A 261 1.71 -12.14 4.92
C TYR A 261 2.84 -13.06 4.40
N SER A 262 3.49 -13.77 5.32
CA SER A 262 4.41 -14.85 5.01
C SER A 262 4.07 -16.07 5.85
N GLY A 263 3.33 -17.02 5.26
CA GLY A 263 2.69 -18.10 6.00
C GLY A 263 1.67 -17.53 7.00
N ASP A 264 1.76 -17.97 8.26
CA ASP A 264 0.90 -17.51 9.35
C ASP A 264 1.34 -16.16 9.96
N ASP A 265 2.54 -15.69 9.61
CA ASP A 265 3.10 -14.46 10.15
C ASP A 265 2.69 -13.23 9.32
N LEU A 266 2.41 -12.12 10.01
CA LEU A 266 2.24 -10.81 9.37
C LEU A 266 3.53 -10.00 9.54
N TYR A 267 4.02 -9.41 8.46
CA TYR A 267 5.11 -8.46 8.48
C TYR A 267 4.59 -7.05 8.23
N LEU A 268 5.18 -6.09 8.92
CA LEU A 268 4.78 -4.69 8.86
C LEU A 268 6.00 -3.86 8.50
N LEU A 269 5.95 -3.19 7.37
CA LEU A 269 6.87 -2.11 7.07
C LEU A 269 6.39 -0.87 7.82
N ALA A 270 7.28 -0.23 8.56
CA ALA A 270 6.93 0.91 9.40
C ALA A 270 7.96 2.02 9.30
N GLY A 271 7.48 3.26 9.25
CA GLY A 271 8.30 4.45 9.07
C GLY A 271 7.68 5.71 9.66
N PRO A 272 8.29 6.89 9.48
CA PRO A 272 7.78 8.14 10.03
C PRO A 272 6.36 8.48 9.56
N THR A 273 5.55 9.14 10.40
CA THR A 273 4.16 9.47 10.04
C THR A 273 3.99 10.80 9.32
N MET A 274 5.02 11.64 9.31
CA MET A 274 5.01 12.96 8.67
C MET A 274 6.19 13.05 7.68
N VAL A 275 6.44 14.24 7.14
CA VAL A 275 7.54 14.50 6.18
C VAL A 275 8.96 14.41 6.76
N LEU A 276 9.11 13.96 8.02
CA LEU A 276 10.39 13.89 8.70
C LEU A 276 11.21 12.68 8.21
N ASN A 277 12.53 12.86 8.17
CA ASN A 277 13.47 11.79 7.93
C ASN A 277 13.60 10.93 9.21
N GLY A 278 13.54 9.62 9.06
CA GLY A 278 13.65 8.69 10.18
C GLY A 278 13.77 7.24 9.73
N GLU A 279 14.08 6.38 10.68
CA GLU A 279 14.28 4.96 10.40
C GLU A 279 13.04 4.31 9.82
N ILE A 280 13.28 3.43 8.85
CA ILE A 280 12.27 2.54 8.28
C ILE A 280 12.63 1.13 8.71
N ARG A 281 11.68 0.46 9.35
CA ARG A 281 11.89 -0.83 10.02
C ARG A 281 10.85 -1.83 9.57
N LEU A 282 11.26 -3.09 9.57
CA LEU A 282 10.40 -4.22 9.31
C LEU A 282 10.14 -4.95 10.62
N PHE A 283 8.87 -5.05 11.00
CA PHE A 283 8.41 -5.80 12.16
C PHE A 283 7.74 -7.10 11.73
N LYS A 284 7.77 -8.09 12.61
CA LYS A 284 7.07 -9.35 12.50
C LYS A 284 6.06 -9.48 13.64
N TRP A 285 4.82 -9.80 13.30
CA TRP A 285 3.81 -10.32 14.21
C TRP A 285 3.70 -11.85 13.98
N PRO A 286 4.29 -12.67 14.86
CA PRO A 286 4.26 -14.12 14.70
C PRO A 286 2.84 -14.70 14.80
N ASP A 287 2.50 -15.69 13.99
CA ASP A 287 1.19 -16.37 14.00
C ASP A 287 -0.02 -15.41 13.93
N ALA A 288 0.15 -14.24 13.31
CA ALA A 288 -0.88 -13.21 13.21
C ALA A 288 -2.19 -13.75 12.63
N ARG A 289 -2.14 -14.59 11.58
CA ARG A 289 -3.34 -15.20 10.99
C ARG A 289 -4.19 -15.94 12.01
N LYS A 290 -3.55 -16.81 12.80
CA LYS A 290 -4.22 -17.60 13.85
C LYS A 290 -4.79 -16.70 14.94
N GLN A 291 -4.02 -15.70 15.38
CA GLN A 291 -4.43 -14.77 16.43
C GLN A 291 -5.62 -13.91 15.98
N LEU A 292 -5.61 -13.41 14.74
CA LEU A 292 -6.69 -12.62 14.16
C LEU A 292 -7.96 -13.46 13.96
N ALA A 293 -7.82 -14.70 13.48
CA ALA A 293 -8.94 -15.62 13.32
C ALA A 293 -9.60 -15.97 14.68
N ALA A 294 -8.80 -16.10 15.74
CA ALA A 294 -9.29 -16.36 17.09
C ALA A 294 -9.82 -15.11 17.81
N ASN A 295 -9.48 -13.90 17.36
CA ASN A 295 -9.88 -12.67 18.03
C ASN A 295 -11.38 -12.41 17.89
N ARG A 296 -12.00 -12.02 19.00
CA ARG A 296 -13.39 -11.53 19.07
C ARG A 296 -13.50 -10.14 19.69
N GLU A 297 -12.40 -9.59 20.20
CA GLU A 297 -12.44 -8.27 20.84
C GLU A 297 -12.48 -7.15 19.80
N PRO A 298 -13.28 -6.09 20.03
CA PRO A 298 -13.33 -4.93 19.15
C PRO A 298 -12.01 -4.15 19.14
N VAL A 299 -11.21 -4.25 20.21
CA VAL A 299 -9.92 -3.57 20.35
C VAL A 299 -8.88 -4.49 20.98
N ARG A 300 -7.68 -4.56 20.39
CA ARG A 300 -6.53 -5.29 20.92
C ARG A 300 -5.27 -4.45 20.92
N PHE A 301 -4.38 -4.72 21.87
CA PHE A 301 -3.04 -4.14 21.93
C PHE A 301 -2.00 -5.23 21.75
N GLN A 302 -1.11 -5.03 20.78
CA GLN A 302 0.00 -5.91 20.48
C GLN A 302 1.30 -5.28 20.96
N HIS A 303 1.79 -5.78 22.08
CA HIS A 303 3.00 -5.29 22.74
C HIS A 303 4.26 -5.93 22.18
N THR A 304 4.17 -7.20 21.77
CA THR A 304 5.34 -8.02 21.45
C THR A 304 5.44 -8.22 19.94
N LEU A 305 5.94 -7.19 19.27
CA LEU A 305 6.33 -7.26 17.87
C LEU A 305 7.84 -7.44 17.77
N LEU A 306 8.23 -8.23 16.79
CA LEU A 306 9.59 -8.68 16.60
C LEU A 306 10.26 -7.83 15.52
N GLU A 307 11.21 -6.97 15.90
CA GLU A 307 12.00 -6.23 14.90
C GLU A 307 12.81 -7.23 14.05
N SER A 308 12.58 -7.21 12.74
CA SER A 308 13.14 -8.18 11.80
C SER A 308 14.26 -7.61 10.94
N ALA A 309 14.23 -6.32 10.60
CA ALA A 309 15.28 -5.62 9.86
C ALA A 309 15.10 -4.10 9.94
N VAL A 310 16.19 -3.36 9.74
CA VAL A 310 16.17 -1.93 9.44
C VAL A 310 16.52 -1.75 7.97
N LEU A 311 15.76 -0.93 7.25
CA LEU A 311 15.94 -0.69 5.82
C LEU A 311 16.68 0.63 5.57
N PRO A 312 17.41 0.75 4.44
CA PRO A 312 18.08 1.98 4.06
C PRO A 312 17.07 3.12 3.88
N HIS A 313 17.47 4.31 4.29
CA HIS A 313 16.75 5.55 4.02
C HIS A 313 17.77 6.69 3.88
N GLY A 314 17.39 7.73 3.13
CA GLY A 314 18.18 8.94 2.93
C GLY A 314 17.51 10.17 3.53
N THR A 315 18.17 11.32 3.39
CA THR A 315 17.52 12.61 3.66
C THR A 315 16.63 12.95 2.46
N ASP A 316 15.33 12.96 2.69
CA ASP A 316 14.27 13.22 1.70
C ASP A 316 14.28 12.24 0.52
N SER A 317 14.86 11.04 0.70
CA SER A 317 14.97 10.01 -0.34
C SER A 317 14.98 8.60 0.23
N ASP A 318 14.86 7.60 -0.66
CA ASP A 318 14.93 6.17 -0.33
C ASP A 318 13.93 5.77 0.76
N ARG A 319 12.67 6.17 0.61
CA ARG A 319 11.61 5.80 1.56
C ARG A 319 11.05 4.45 1.15
N ALA A 320 11.38 3.37 1.87
CA ALA A 320 10.77 2.09 1.59
C ALA A 320 9.26 2.18 1.90
N GLU A 321 8.44 1.99 0.87
CA GLU A 321 6.97 2.08 0.95
C GLU A 321 6.29 0.76 0.57
N ALA A 322 6.93 -0.12 -0.22
CA ALA A 322 6.33 -1.40 -0.62
C ALA A 322 7.22 -2.60 -0.26
N ILE A 323 6.61 -3.70 0.19
CA ILE A 323 7.24 -4.99 0.43
C ILE A 323 6.35 -6.17 0.03
N CYS A 324 6.85 -7.08 -0.81
CA CYS A 324 6.07 -8.26 -1.21
C CYS A 324 6.93 -9.52 -1.40
N ASN A 325 6.29 -10.69 -1.28
CA ASN A 325 6.95 -11.98 -1.49
C ASN A 325 7.43 -12.08 -2.94
N LEU A 326 8.69 -12.51 -3.15
CA LEU A 326 9.04 -13.09 -4.44
C LEU A 326 8.31 -14.45 -4.57
N PRO A 327 7.62 -14.67 -5.70
CA PRO A 327 7.13 -15.98 -6.08
C PRO A 327 8.24 -17.05 -6.02
N PRO A 328 7.93 -18.32 -5.73
CA PRO A 328 8.93 -19.40 -5.65
C PRO A 328 9.83 -19.50 -6.88
N GLN A 329 9.30 -19.20 -8.07
CA GLN A 329 10.03 -19.24 -9.35
C GLN A 329 11.09 -18.12 -9.46
N LEU A 330 10.96 -17.07 -8.65
CA LEU A 330 11.90 -15.94 -8.58
C LEU A 330 12.83 -16.03 -7.37
N ALA A 331 12.33 -16.48 -6.22
CA ALA A 331 13.07 -16.52 -4.96
C ALA A 331 14.20 -17.57 -4.98
N GLY A 332 14.07 -18.63 -5.79
CA GLY A 332 14.98 -19.76 -5.76
C GLY A 332 14.85 -20.55 -4.45
N LYS A 333 15.97 -20.99 -3.86
CA LYS A 333 15.97 -21.83 -2.64
C LYS A 333 15.70 -21.07 -1.34
N THR A 334 15.88 -19.75 -1.34
CA THR A 334 15.75 -18.93 -0.13
C THR A 334 14.59 -17.97 -0.32
N PRO A 335 13.52 -18.05 0.51
CA PRO A 335 12.44 -17.08 0.47
C PRO A 335 13.01 -15.66 0.52
N SER A 336 12.58 -14.83 -0.41
CA SER A 336 13.13 -13.49 -0.60
C SER A 336 11.99 -12.54 -0.88
N TRP A 337 12.12 -11.28 -0.46
CA TRP A 337 11.09 -10.26 -0.66
C TRP A 337 11.64 -9.10 -1.47
N LEU A 338 10.77 -8.50 -2.27
CA LEU A 338 11.06 -7.26 -2.99
C LEU A 338 10.78 -6.10 -2.05
N VAL A 339 11.66 -5.11 -2.02
CA VAL A 339 11.42 -3.82 -1.37
C VAL A 339 11.55 -2.72 -2.41
N LEU A 340 10.52 -1.88 -2.54
CA LEU A 340 10.50 -0.71 -3.42
C LEU A 340 10.43 0.58 -2.59
N TYR A 341 10.79 1.68 -3.25
CA TYR A 341 11.07 2.96 -2.59
C TYR A 341 10.36 4.12 -3.28
N ASP A 342 9.68 4.96 -2.49
CA ASP A 342 9.34 6.34 -2.84
C ASP A 342 10.59 7.23 -2.80
N ALA A 343 10.58 8.27 -3.63
CA ALA A 343 11.64 9.26 -3.79
C ALA A 343 13.04 8.60 -3.88
N PRO A 344 13.28 7.70 -4.85
CA PRO A 344 14.54 6.98 -4.95
C PRO A 344 15.71 7.96 -5.09
N GLY A 345 16.71 7.82 -4.21
CA GLY A 345 17.91 8.65 -4.23
C GLY A 345 18.79 8.38 -5.45
N PRO A 346 19.87 9.18 -5.66
CA PRO A 346 20.72 9.05 -6.84
C PRO A 346 21.32 7.65 -7.05
N ALA A 347 21.56 6.89 -5.96
CA ALA A 347 22.06 5.52 -6.04
C ALA A 347 21.00 4.50 -6.50
N ARG A 348 19.71 4.84 -6.40
CA ARG A 348 18.56 4.04 -6.84
C ARG A 348 17.93 4.56 -8.13
N SER A 349 18.43 5.65 -8.70
CA SER A 349 18.02 6.15 -10.01
C SER A 349 19.06 5.77 -11.07
N GLY A 350 18.64 4.96 -12.05
CA GLY A 350 19.50 4.43 -13.11
C GLY A 350 19.48 5.22 -14.41
N GLY A 351 18.87 6.41 -14.42
CA GLY A 351 18.54 7.18 -15.60
C GLY A 351 17.03 7.45 -15.70
N GLU A 352 16.60 8.02 -16.82
CA GLU A 352 15.19 8.31 -17.09
C GLU A 352 14.35 7.03 -16.99
N CYS A 353 13.32 7.03 -16.15
CA CYS A 353 12.39 5.93 -15.96
C CYS A 353 13.02 4.59 -15.52
N VAL A 354 14.23 4.61 -14.94
CA VAL A 354 14.90 3.42 -14.41
C VAL A 354 15.16 3.58 -12.93
N VAL A 355 14.68 2.64 -12.12
CA VAL A 355 14.90 2.63 -10.67
C VAL A 355 15.28 1.26 -10.12
N TYR A 356 15.86 1.24 -8.92
CA TYR A 356 16.36 0.03 -8.29
C TYR A 356 15.73 -0.25 -6.92
N GLY A 357 15.11 -1.42 -6.82
CA GLY A 357 14.64 -2.02 -5.57
C GLY A 357 15.65 -2.99 -4.95
N ASP A 358 15.32 -3.47 -3.75
CA ASP A 358 16.16 -4.40 -3.00
C ASP A 358 15.55 -5.81 -2.94
N LEU A 359 16.42 -6.80 -2.72
CA LEU A 359 16.00 -8.12 -2.28
C LEU A 359 16.31 -8.30 -0.80
N LEU A 360 15.30 -8.66 -0.02
CA LEU A 360 15.45 -9.03 1.38
C LEU A 360 15.34 -10.54 1.52
N ARG A 361 16.46 -11.24 1.72
CA ARG A 361 16.48 -12.70 1.91
C ARG A 361 16.06 -13.06 3.32
N ASN A 362 15.00 -13.86 3.42
CA ASN A 362 14.49 -14.44 4.65
C ASN A 362 15.14 -15.81 4.85
N ARG A 363 16.32 -15.83 5.47
CA ARG A 363 17.07 -17.05 5.81
C ARG A 363 16.51 -17.73 7.04
#